data_AF-A0A024GFI2-F1
#
_entry.id   AF-A0A024GFI2-F1
#
_cell.length_a   1.000
_cell.length_b   1.000
_cell.length_c   1.000
_cell.angle_alpha   90.00
_cell.angle_beta   90.00
_cell.angle_gamma   90.00
#
_symmetry.space_group_name_H-M   'P 1'
#
loop_
_entity.id
_entity.type
_entity.pdbx_description
1 polymer ?
#
loop_
_entity_poly.entity_id
_entity_poly.type
_entity_poly.pdbx_seq_one_letter_code
_entity_poly.pdbx_strand_id
1 'polypeptide(L)'
;MSSSVVSDSIPLQERLRLKKVGSEIYNDYTTQSSTENGSFQRSNKNQPIEMTSKKPVGRFRQVVDVRNKRPHDPRFDPLCGKLNQDLFAKSYSFLDSYKENELDTLRKEVKKAKNKERKGDLQQKVNVLAQEIKEKKKSSRLQNALTERKRQEREAVINGKSPFYMKRKDKKKVELQIKFQELEESGNLANFMAKKRKKNSNKDHRWLPRRRT
;
A
#
# COMPACT_ATOMS: atom_id res chain seq x y z
N MET A 1 61.69 56.87 -6.27
CA MET A 1 61.81 58.10 -5.47
C MET A 1 60.46 58.30 -4.80
N SER A 2 60.36 58.13 -3.48
CA SER A 2 60.29 59.24 -2.51
C SER A 2 59.22 60.25 -2.94
N SER A 3 58.15 60.53 -2.22
CA SER A 3 57.94 60.50 -0.78
C SER A 3 56.47 60.85 -0.53
N SER A 4 55.89 60.20 0.46
CA SER A 4 54.77 60.73 1.24
C SER A 4 55.04 62.18 1.65
N VAL A 5 54.20 63.11 1.20
CA VAL A 5 54.00 64.34 1.97
C VAL A 5 52.66 64.16 2.66
N VAL A 6 52.77 63.56 3.85
CA VAL A 6 51.75 63.58 4.87
C VAL A 6 51.38 65.04 5.10
N SER A 7 50.17 65.42 4.71
CA SER A 7 49.58 66.72 5.03
C SER A 7 49.13 66.77 6.51
N ASP A 8 50.04 66.40 7.42
CA ASP A 8 49.87 66.51 8.88
C ASP A 8 50.50 67.80 9.41
N SER A 9 50.26 68.92 8.72
CA SER A 9 50.72 70.22 9.19
C SER A 9 49.76 71.37 8.85
N ILE A 10 48.46 71.13 8.96
CA ILE A 10 47.48 72.23 9.04
C ILE A 10 46.96 72.30 10.49
N PRO A 11 47.37 73.33 11.26
CA PRO A 11 46.94 73.51 12.65
C PRO A 11 45.42 73.70 12.73
N LEU A 12 44.84 73.25 13.85
CA LEU A 12 43.38 73.18 14.06
C LEU A 12 42.66 74.52 13.82
N GLN A 13 43.30 75.65 14.14
CA GLN A 13 42.74 76.99 13.89
C GLN A 13 42.51 77.27 12.40
N GLU A 14 43.38 76.77 11.54
CA GLU A 14 43.32 77.01 10.10
C GLU A 14 42.24 76.13 9.44
N ARG A 15 42.07 74.89 9.92
CA ARG A 15 40.93 74.02 9.57
C ARG A 15 39.58 74.62 9.96
N LEU A 16 39.48 75.27 11.12
CA LEU A 16 38.24 75.92 11.57
C LEU A 16 37.93 77.20 10.77
N ARG A 17 38.95 77.93 10.30
CA ARG A 17 38.78 79.07 9.39
C ARG A 17 38.25 78.63 8.02
N LEU A 18 38.81 77.57 7.43
CA LEU A 18 38.37 77.00 6.14
C LEU A 18 36.94 76.46 6.17
N LYS A 19 36.42 76.11 7.36
CA LYS A 19 35.02 75.68 7.53
C LYS A 19 34.02 76.85 7.61
N LYS A 20 34.51 78.06 7.89
CA LYS A 20 33.70 79.25 8.19
C LYS A 20 33.61 80.23 7.01
N VAL A 21 34.63 80.24 6.16
CA VAL A 21 34.59 80.83 4.82
C VAL A 21 34.32 79.66 3.89
N GLY A 22 33.07 79.45 3.50
CA GLY A 22 32.68 78.36 2.61
C GLY A 22 33.32 78.54 1.23
N SER A 23 34.60 78.24 1.11
CA SER A 23 35.34 78.05 -0.13
C SER A 23 35.06 76.62 -0.57
N GLU A 24 34.29 76.36 -1.63
CA GLU A 24 34.63 76.82 -2.99
C GLU A 24 36.14 76.80 -3.17
N ILE A 25 36.74 75.60 -3.12
CA ILE A 25 37.95 75.14 -3.84
C ILE A 25 38.10 73.67 -3.46
N TYR A 26 37.29 72.83 -4.11
CA TYR A 26 37.62 71.48 -4.62
C TYR A 26 36.34 70.79 -5.10
N ASN A 27 35.56 71.50 -5.89
CA ASN A 27 34.68 70.89 -6.88
C ASN A 27 35.32 71.15 -8.22
N ASP A 28 36.33 70.36 -8.59
CA ASP A 28 36.84 70.29 -9.96
C ASP A 28 37.62 68.99 -10.19
N TYR A 29 37.04 67.88 -9.75
CA TYR A 29 37.18 66.59 -10.44
C TYR A 29 35.94 65.76 -10.14
N THR A 30 35.01 65.88 -11.08
CA THR A 30 34.07 64.86 -11.52
C THR A 30 34.20 63.50 -10.84
N THR A 31 33.10 63.14 -10.18
CA THR A 31 32.70 61.78 -9.81
C THR A 31 32.89 60.81 -10.97
N GLN A 32 34.00 60.08 -10.94
CA GLN A 32 34.06 58.77 -11.58
C GLN A 32 33.37 57.79 -10.62
N SER A 33 32.08 57.53 -10.82
CA SER A 33 31.42 56.37 -10.20
C SER A 33 31.93 55.11 -10.91
N SER A 34 33.14 54.68 -10.54
CA SER A 34 33.60 53.34 -10.85
C SER A 34 32.69 52.38 -10.08
N THR A 35 31.82 51.69 -10.81
CA THR A 35 31.13 50.50 -10.32
C THR A 35 32.13 49.36 -10.27
N GLU A 36 33.11 49.49 -9.38
CA GLU A 36 33.93 48.36 -8.99
C GLU A 36 33.03 47.42 -8.18
N ASN A 37 32.64 46.30 -8.79
CA ASN A 37 32.25 45.11 -8.06
C ASN A 37 33.48 44.54 -7.32
N GLY A 38 34.03 45.33 -6.40
CA GLY A 38 35.11 44.95 -5.52
C GLY A 38 34.52 44.13 -4.38
N SER A 39 34.73 42.82 -4.40
CA SER A 39 34.65 42.04 -3.17
C SER A 39 35.62 42.69 -2.18
N PHE A 40 35.15 43.25 -1.06
CA PHE A 40 36.03 43.72 0.00
C PHE A 40 36.90 42.54 0.47
N GLN A 41 38.15 42.48 0.01
CA GLN A 41 39.08 41.43 0.38
C GLN A 41 39.67 41.76 1.75
N ARG A 42 39.84 40.73 2.60
CA ARG A 42 40.59 40.90 3.85
C ARG A 42 42.06 41.14 3.50
N SER A 43 42.69 42.09 4.18
CA SER A 43 44.15 42.25 4.18
C SER A 43 44.86 41.02 4.78
N ASN A 44 44.24 40.33 5.73
CA ASN A 44 44.75 39.07 6.32
C ASN A 44 43.60 38.13 6.72
N LYS A 45 43.82 36.81 6.67
CA LYS A 45 42.80 35.77 6.95
C LYS A 45 42.16 35.87 8.33
N ASN A 46 42.89 36.40 9.33
CA ASN A 46 42.41 36.50 10.70
C ASN A 46 41.78 37.86 11.06
N GLN A 47 41.58 38.75 10.08
CA GLN A 47 40.96 40.06 10.31
C GLN A 47 39.48 40.06 9.86
N PRO A 48 38.55 40.70 10.59
CA PRO A 48 37.17 40.86 10.14
C PRO A 48 37.06 41.77 8.91
N ILE A 49 36.00 41.56 8.11
CA ILE A 49 35.62 42.46 7.02
C ILE A 49 34.43 43.28 7.50
N GLU A 50 34.47 44.59 7.28
CA GLU A 50 33.32 45.45 7.47
C GLU A 50 32.27 45.18 6.39
N MET A 51 31.05 44.80 6.80
CA MET A 51 29.93 44.63 5.89
C MET A 51 28.94 45.78 6.05
N THR A 52 28.37 46.24 4.94
CA THR A 52 27.31 47.26 4.99
C THR A 52 26.05 46.70 5.67
N SER A 53 25.48 47.47 6.60
CA SER A 53 24.19 47.17 7.25
C SER A 53 23.02 47.15 6.28
N LYS A 54 23.19 47.68 5.06
CA LYS A 54 22.19 47.67 3.99
C LYS A 54 22.13 46.36 3.20
N LYS A 55 23.03 45.40 3.49
CA LYS A 55 23.05 44.11 2.77
C LYS A 55 21.84 43.26 3.21
N PRO A 56 20.91 42.91 2.31
CA PRO A 56 19.74 42.14 2.68
C PRO A 56 20.12 40.69 3.01
N VAL A 57 19.45 40.11 4.02
CA VAL A 57 19.61 38.68 4.36
C VAL A 57 18.91 37.82 3.31
N GLY A 58 19.53 36.72 2.89
CA GLY A 58 18.90 35.75 1.99
C GLY A 58 17.63 35.14 2.58
N ARG A 59 16.58 35.01 1.78
CA ARG A 59 15.27 34.50 2.23
C ARG A 59 15.25 32.99 2.50
N PHE A 60 16.16 32.23 1.89
CA PHE A 60 16.16 30.77 1.95
C PHE A 60 17.11 30.25 3.02
N ARG A 61 16.58 29.46 3.95
CA ARG A 61 17.36 28.64 4.88
C ARG A 61 17.68 27.31 4.20
N GLN A 62 18.93 26.86 4.25
CA GLN A 62 19.29 25.51 3.80
C GLN A 62 18.78 24.50 4.83
N VAL A 63 17.62 23.89 4.55
CA VAL A 63 17.06 22.80 5.36
C VAL A 63 17.69 21.50 4.86
N VAL A 64 18.42 20.80 5.72
CA VAL A 64 18.93 19.45 5.43
C VAL A 64 17.80 18.48 5.68
N ASP A 65 17.31 17.81 4.63
CA ASP A 65 16.27 16.80 4.76
C ASP A 65 16.81 15.60 5.57
N VAL A 66 16.39 15.51 6.83
CA VAL A 66 16.68 14.35 7.68
C VAL A 66 15.73 13.22 7.29
N ARG A 67 16.26 12.01 7.09
CA ARG A 67 15.43 10.85 6.77
C ARG A 67 14.52 10.50 7.96
N ASN A 68 13.25 10.88 7.85
CA ASN A 68 12.22 10.49 8.81
C ASN A 68 12.04 8.97 8.80
N LYS A 69 12.44 8.32 9.90
CA LYS A 69 12.17 6.90 10.15
C LYS A 69 10.71 6.76 10.57
N ARG A 70 9.83 6.40 9.63
CA ARG A 70 8.45 6.04 9.95
C ARG A 70 8.43 4.61 10.52
N PRO A 71 7.71 4.32 11.61
CA PRO A 71 7.52 2.96 12.07
C PRO A 71 6.68 2.20 11.05
N HIS A 72 7.18 1.03 10.63
CA HIS A 72 6.49 0.13 9.70
C HIS A 72 5.84 -0.99 10.50
N ASP A 73 4.51 -1.07 10.52
CA ASP A 73 3.79 -2.22 11.09
C ASP A 73 3.60 -3.24 9.96
N PRO A 74 4.21 -4.43 10.04
CA PRO A 74 4.13 -5.43 8.97
C PRO A 74 2.70 -5.90 8.68
N ARG A 75 1.75 -5.68 9.59
CA ARG A 75 0.33 -5.99 9.36
C ARG A 75 -0.35 -4.99 8.43
N PHE A 76 0.13 -3.75 8.42
CA PHE A 76 -0.49 -2.62 7.72
C PHE A 76 0.42 -2.02 6.65
N ASP A 77 1.68 -2.43 6.56
CA ASP A 77 2.62 -1.94 5.56
C ASP A 77 2.30 -2.54 4.18
N PRO A 78 2.02 -1.70 3.16
CA PRO A 78 1.83 -2.17 1.79
C PRO A 78 3.02 -2.96 1.22
N LEU A 79 4.23 -2.76 1.76
CA LEU A 79 5.45 -3.47 1.35
C LEU A 79 5.48 -4.93 1.81
N CYS A 80 4.72 -5.30 2.85
CA CYS A 80 4.71 -6.66 3.41
C CYS A 80 3.91 -7.68 2.58
N GLY A 81 3.36 -7.29 1.42
CA GLY A 81 2.73 -8.20 0.46
C GLY A 81 1.25 -8.50 0.76
N LYS A 82 0.71 -9.53 0.10
CA LYS A 82 -0.71 -9.95 0.21
C LYS A 82 -0.81 -11.36 0.79
N LEU A 83 -1.98 -11.70 1.37
CA LEU A 83 -2.25 -13.03 1.91
C LEU A 83 -2.05 -14.12 0.85
N ASN A 84 -1.07 -14.99 1.09
CA ASN A 84 -0.91 -16.23 0.34
C ASN A 84 -1.80 -17.31 0.97
N GLN A 85 -2.94 -17.58 0.34
CA GLN A 85 -3.94 -18.55 0.83
C GLN A 85 -3.37 -19.97 0.95
N ASP A 86 -2.51 -20.40 0.02
CA ASP A 86 -1.93 -21.74 0.04
C ASP A 86 -0.93 -21.91 1.19
N LEU A 87 -0.06 -20.91 1.40
CA LEU A 87 0.89 -20.92 2.51
C LEU A 87 0.14 -20.90 3.84
N PHE A 88 -0.85 -20.00 3.97
CA PHE A 88 -1.68 -19.92 5.17
C PHE A 88 -2.39 -21.24 5.48
N ALA A 89 -3.00 -21.87 4.47
CA ALA A 89 -3.67 -23.15 4.66
C ALA A 89 -2.73 -24.26 5.14
N LYS A 90 -1.47 -24.27 4.66
CA LYS A 90 -0.44 -25.23 5.10
C LYS A 90 0.05 -24.93 6.52
N SER A 91 0.45 -23.69 6.80
CA SER A 91 0.98 -23.26 8.09
C SER A 91 -0.03 -23.44 9.23
N TYR A 92 -1.31 -23.21 8.95
CA TYR A 92 -2.40 -23.31 9.92
C TYR A 92 -3.29 -24.55 9.70
N SER A 93 -2.74 -25.61 9.10
CA SER A 93 -3.47 -26.87 8.87
C SER A 93 -4.00 -27.52 10.16
N PHE A 94 -3.31 -27.33 11.29
CA PHE A 94 -3.72 -27.85 12.60
C PHE A 94 -5.09 -27.32 13.06
N LEU A 95 -5.50 -26.13 12.60
CA LEU A 95 -6.81 -25.55 12.94
C LEU A 95 -7.97 -26.41 12.45
N ASP A 96 -7.77 -27.22 11.41
CA ASP A 96 -8.81 -28.13 10.91
C ASP A 96 -9.14 -29.21 11.95
N SER A 97 -8.11 -29.78 12.57
CA SER A 97 -8.30 -30.75 13.66
C SER A 97 -9.00 -30.12 14.88
N TYR A 98 -8.64 -28.88 15.21
CA TYR A 98 -9.25 -28.15 16.32
C TYR A 98 -10.74 -27.89 16.07
N LYS A 99 -11.09 -27.44 14.86
CA LYS A 99 -12.49 -27.22 14.46
C LYS A 99 -13.29 -28.51 14.46
N GLU A 100 -12.73 -29.63 13.99
CA GLU A 100 -13.45 -30.92 14.03
C GLU A 100 -13.71 -31.37 15.47
N ASN A 101 -12.73 -31.22 16.36
CA ASN A 101 -12.91 -31.49 17.80
C ASN A 101 -13.96 -30.57 18.44
N GLU A 102 -13.92 -29.27 18.12
CA GLU A 102 -14.92 -28.29 18.59
C GLU A 102 -16.34 -28.64 18.12
N LEU A 103 -16.48 -29.12 16.89
CA LEU A 103 -17.76 -29.59 16.39
C LEU A 103 -18.30 -30.74 17.24
N ASP A 104 -17.45 -31.71 17.57
CA ASP A 104 -17.84 -32.87 18.37
C ASP A 104 -18.12 -32.53 19.83
N THR A 105 -17.40 -31.58 20.43
CA THR A 105 -17.72 -31.08 21.77
C THR A 105 -19.06 -30.36 21.78
N LEU A 106 -19.32 -29.47 20.83
CA LEU A 106 -20.60 -28.77 20.69
C LEU A 106 -21.77 -29.75 20.49
N ARG A 107 -21.59 -30.80 19.67
CA ARG A 107 -22.59 -31.87 19.51
C ARG A 107 -22.90 -32.59 20.82
N LYS A 108 -21.89 -32.86 21.65
CA LYS A 108 -22.07 -33.47 22.98
C LYS A 108 -22.80 -32.51 23.92
N GLU A 109 -22.49 -31.22 23.87
CA GLU A 109 -23.17 -30.20 24.67
C GLU A 109 -24.64 -30.05 24.29
N VAL A 110 -24.97 -30.03 22.99
CA VAL A 110 -26.37 -30.01 22.51
C VAL A 110 -27.18 -31.18 23.07
N LYS A 111 -26.57 -32.37 23.18
CA LYS A 111 -27.23 -33.56 23.75
C LYS A 111 -27.47 -33.43 25.25
N LYS A 112 -26.55 -32.79 25.98
CA LYS A 112 -26.63 -32.59 27.44
C LYS A 112 -27.54 -31.41 27.84
N ALA A 113 -27.68 -30.41 26.97
CA ALA A 113 -28.44 -29.20 27.25
C ALA A 113 -29.94 -29.51 27.44
N LYS A 114 -30.46 -29.12 28.61
CA LYS A 114 -31.90 -29.23 28.95
C LYS A 114 -32.67 -27.95 28.60
N ASN A 115 -32.07 -26.78 28.79
CA ASN A 115 -32.70 -25.50 28.44
C ASN A 115 -32.82 -25.37 26.91
N LYS A 116 -34.04 -25.08 26.43
CA LYS A 116 -34.39 -24.96 25.02
C LYS A 116 -33.65 -23.82 24.31
N GLU A 117 -33.49 -22.67 24.95
CA GLU A 117 -32.81 -21.50 24.37
C GLU A 117 -31.32 -21.81 24.14
N ARG A 118 -30.62 -22.20 25.21
CA ARG A 118 -29.21 -22.62 25.14
C ARG A 118 -28.99 -23.74 24.14
N LYS A 119 -29.91 -24.71 24.06
CA LYS A 119 -29.83 -25.80 23.07
C LYS A 119 -29.96 -25.27 21.63
N GLY A 120 -30.85 -24.30 21.41
CA GLY A 120 -31.00 -23.61 20.14
C GLY A 120 -29.72 -22.90 19.72
N ASP A 121 -29.10 -22.12 20.63
CA ASP A 121 -27.85 -21.41 20.36
C ASP A 121 -26.71 -22.37 20.01
N LEU A 122 -26.58 -23.47 20.77
CA LEU A 122 -25.57 -24.49 20.50
C LEU A 122 -25.80 -25.18 19.15
N GLN A 123 -27.06 -25.46 18.78
CA GLN A 123 -27.39 -26.02 17.47
C GLN A 123 -27.04 -25.06 16.33
N GLN A 124 -27.28 -23.76 16.51
CA GLN A 124 -26.88 -22.74 15.53
C GLN A 124 -25.36 -22.74 15.35
N LYS A 125 -24.60 -22.75 16.45
CA LYS A 125 -23.12 -22.85 16.39
C LYS A 125 -22.64 -24.09 15.66
N VAL A 126 -23.24 -25.26 15.95
CA VAL A 126 -22.93 -26.52 15.25
C VAL A 126 -23.20 -26.38 13.75
N ASN A 127 -24.34 -25.79 13.36
CA ASN A 127 -24.70 -25.63 11.96
C ASN A 127 -23.74 -24.70 11.21
N VAL A 128 -23.37 -23.57 11.81
CA VAL A 128 -22.41 -22.63 11.24
C VAL A 128 -21.05 -23.30 11.06
N LEU A 129 -20.52 -23.92 12.12
CA LEU A 129 -19.20 -24.54 12.08
C LEU A 129 -19.15 -25.74 11.12
N ALA A 130 -20.20 -26.58 11.10
CA ALA A 130 -20.32 -27.68 10.14
C ALA A 130 -20.38 -27.17 8.68
N GLN A 131 -21.08 -26.07 8.45
CA GLN A 131 -21.16 -25.45 7.12
C GLN A 131 -19.80 -24.88 6.69
N GLU A 132 -19.08 -24.19 7.58
CA GLU A 132 -17.72 -23.70 7.31
C GLU A 132 -16.77 -24.83 6.92
N ILE A 133 -16.74 -25.93 7.70
CA ILE A 133 -15.89 -27.09 7.41
C ILE A 133 -16.24 -27.68 6.04
N LYS A 134 -17.54 -27.80 5.74
CA LYS A 134 -18.01 -28.33 4.46
C LYS A 134 -17.60 -27.43 3.29
N GLU A 135 -17.76 -26.12 3.42
CA GLU A 135 -17.37 -25.14 2.40
C GLU A 135 -15.86 -25.13 2.17
N LYS A 136 -15.07 -25.20 3.24
CA LYS A 136 -13.61 -25.34 3.16
C LYS A 136 -13.21 -26.60 2.41
N LYS A 137 -13.81 -27.76 2.73
CA LYS A 137 -13.57 -29.04 2.04
C LYS A 137 -13.95 -28.98 0.55
N LYS A 138 -15.07 -28.32 0.21
CA LYS A 138 -15.46 -28.10 -1.20
C LYS A 138 -14.45 -27.21 -1.93
N SER A 139 -14.04 -26.10 -1.31
CA SER A 139 -13.08 -25.16 -1.88
C SER A 139 -11.71 -25.81 -2.10
N SER A 140 -11.23 -26.59 -1.12
CA SER A 140 -9.94 -27.30 -1.23
C SER A 140 -9.96 -28.36 -2.34
N ARG A 141 -11.03 -29.15 -2.47
CA ARG A 141 -11.21 -30.11 -3.57
C ARG A 141 -11.10 -29.43 -4.94
N LEU A 142 -11.77 -28.29 -5.11
CA LEU A 142 -11.72 -27.51 -6.34
C LEU A 142 -10.31 -26.97 -6.61
N GLN A 143 -9.67 -26.37 -5.61
CA GLN A 143 -8.31 -25.83 -5.75
C GLN A 143 -7.29 -26.92 -6.07
N ASN A 144 -7.40 -28.09 -5.44
CA ASN A 144 -6.55 -29.25 -5.72
C ASN A 144 -6.74 -29.71 -7.17
N ALA A 145 -7.98 -29.91 -7.64
CA ALA A 145 -8.24 -30.29 -9.03
C ALA A 145 -7.70 -29.27 -10.04
N LEU A 146 -7.82 -27.97 -9.77
CA LEU A 146 -7.25 -26.92 -10.61
C LEU A 146 -5.71 -26.91 -10.57
N THR A 147 -5.12 -27.21 -9.42
CA THR A 147 -3.66 -27.25 -9.23
C THR A 147 -3.05 -28.46 -9.93
N GLU A 148 -3.65 -29.64 -9.78
CA GLU A 148 -3.25 -30.86 -10.48
C GLU A 148 -3.33 -30.66 -11.99
N ARG A 149 -4.41 -30.07 -12.49
CA ARG A 149 -4.54 -29.80 -13.92
C ARG A 149 -3.53 -28.76 -14.43
N LYS A 150 -3.18 -27.76 -13.63
CA LYS A 150 -2.08 -26.83 -13.95
C LYS A 150 -0.72 -27.53 -13.94
N ARG A 151 -0.52 -28.52 -13.06
CA ARG A 151 0.70 -29.33 -13.01
C ARG A 151 0.83 -30.18 -14.28
N GLN A 152 -0.22 -30.90 -14.65
CA GLN A 152 -0.28 -31.69 -15.89
C GLN A 152 -0.01 -30.83 -17.13
N GLU A 153 -0.58 -29.61 -17.19
CA GLU A 153 -0.33 -28.71 -18.31
C GLU A 153 1.13 -28.23 -18.33
N ARG A 154 1.74 -27.95 -17.18
CA ARG A 154 3.17 -27.62 -17.11
C ARG A 154 4.05 -28.76 -17.62
N GLU A 155 3.75 -29.99 -17.24
CA GLU A 155 4.46 -31.18 -17.71
C GLU A 155 4.29 -31.37 -19.23
N ALA A 156 3.08 -31.18 -19.76
CA ALA A 156 2.83 -31.22 -21.21
C ALA A 156 3.58 -30.13 -21.97
N VAL A 157 3.70 -28.93 -21.39
CA VAL A 157 4.47 -27.82 -21.98
C VAL A 157 5.96 -28.14 -22.01
N ILE A 158 6.49 -28.74 -20.96
CA ILE A 158 7.88 -29.24 -20.93
C ILE A 158 8.10 -30.25 -22.05
N ASN A 159 7.11 -31.10 -22.33
CA ASN A 159 7.12 -32.07 -23.42
C ASN A 159 6.87 -31.47 -24.82
N GLY A 160 6.79 -30.13 -24.94
CA GLY A 160 6.68 -29.43 -26.22
C GLY A 160 5.25 -28.98 -26.62
N LYS A 161 4.24 -29.18 -25.77
CA LYS A 161 2.91 -28.62 -26.00
C LYS A 161 2.94 -27.09 -25.82
N SER A 162 2.16 -26.35 -26.60
CA SER A 162 1.99 -24.91 -26.38
C SER A 162 1.30 -24.63 -25.03
N PRO A 163 1.76 -23.63 -24.24
CA PRO A 163 1.12 -23.25 -22.98
C PRO A 163 -0.37 -22.95 -23.11
N PHE A 164 -1.21 -23.70 -22.40
CA PHE A 164 -2.66 -23.50 -22.41
C PHE A 164 -3.23 -23.11 -21.05
N TYR A 165 -3.92 -21.97 -21.01
CA TYR A 165 -4.59 -21.49 -19.80
C TYR A 165 -6.10 -21.67 -19.89
N MET A 166 -6.67 -22.28 -18.86
CA MET A 166 -8.08 -22.56 -18.75
C MET A 166 -8.94 -21.28 -18.74
N LYS A 167 -9.90 -21.20 -19.66
CA LYS A 167 -10.89 -20.11 -19.65
C LYS A 167 -11.79 -20.25 -18.42
N ARG A 168 -12.40 -19.13 -17.99
CA ARG A 168 -13.32 -19.09 -16.84
C ARG A 168 -14.47 -20.10 -16.98
N LYS A 169 -15.01 -20.27 -18.19
CA LYS A 169 -16.07 -21.25 -18.48
C LYS A 169 -15.63 -22.69 -18.24
N ASP A 170 -14.38 -23.02 -18.55
CA ASP A 170 -13.86 -24.38 -18.39
C ASP A 170 -13.57 -24.68 -16.92
N LYS A 171 -13.11 -23.69 -16.14
CA LYS A 171 -13.02 -23.80 -14.67
C LYS A 171 -14.37 -24.14 -14.03
N LYS A 172 -15.44 -23.50 -14.50
CA LYS A 172 -16.81 -23.80 -14.05
C LYS A 172 -17.26 -25.22 -14.41
N LYS A 173 -16.84 -25.74 -15.57
CA LYS A 173 -17.13 -27.14 -15.95
C LYS A 173 -16.46 -28.13 -14.99
N VAL A 174 -15.21 -27.87 -14.59
CA VAL A 174 -14.52 -28.70 -13.59
C VAL A 174 -15.22 -28.64 -12.24
N GLU A 175 -15.63 -27.45 -11.77
CA GLU A 175 -16.43 -27.35 -10.54
C GLU A 175 -17.73 -28.16 -10.65
N LEU A 176 -18.41 -28.11 -11.81
CA LEU A 176 -19.65 -28.83 -12.04
C LEU A 176 -19.43 -30.36 -12.06
N GLN A 177 -18.32 -30.82 -12.63
CA GLN A 177 -17.93 -32.23 -12.63
C GLN A 177 -17.67 -32.74 -11.20
N ILE A 178 -16.90 -32.01 -10.40
CA ILE A 178 -16.66 -32.35 -8.99
C ILE A 178 -17.98 -32.43 -8.23
N LYS A 179 -18.85 -31.42 -8.40
CA LYS A 179 -20.17 -31.42 -7.76
C LYS A 179 -21.04 -32.60 -8.20
N PHE A 180 -20.95 -33.02 -9.46
CA PHE A 180 -21.68 -34.17 -9.97
C PHE A 180 -21.20 -35.46 -9.29
N GLN A 181 -19.88 -35.66 -9.21
CA GLN A 181 -19.27 -36.80 -8.51
C GLN A 181 -19.68 -36.84 -7.03
N GLU A 182 -19.63 -35.71 -6.33
CA GLU A 182 -20.09 -35.63 -4.92
C GLU A 182 -21.57 -36.02 -4.74
N LEU A 183 -22.42 -35.66 -5.71
CA LEU A 183 -23.84 -36.01 -5.68
C LEU A 183 -24.09 -37.48 -6.03
N GLU A 184 -23.26 -38.06 -6.90
CA GLU A 184 -23.28 -39.46 -7.27
C GLU A 184 -22.83 -40.33 -6.09
N GLU A 185 -21.69 -40.01 -5.47
CA GLU A 185 -21.17 -40.66 -4.26
C GLU A 185 -22.16 -40.62 -3.11
N SER A 186 -22.88 -39.51 -2.94
CA SER A 186 -23.90 -39.37 -1.90
C SER A 186 -25.26 -40.00 -2.24
N GLY A 187 -25.42 -40.59 -3.44
CA GLY A 187 -26.69 -41.17 -3.92
C GLY A 187 -27.82 -40.15 -4.17
N ASN A 188 -27.55 -38.86 -4.02
CA ASN A 188 -28.56 -37.79 -4.12
C ASN A 188 -28.69 -37.21 -5.53
N LEU A 189 -27.94 -37.73 -6.49
CA LEU A 189 -27.91 -37.23 -7.87
C LEU A 189 -29.29 -37.25 -8.54
N ALA A 190 -30.02 -38.36 -8.46
CA ALA A 190 -31.34 -38.49 -9.09
C ALA A 190 -32.32 -37.42 -8.59
N ASN A 191 -32.37 -37.24 -7.26
CA ASN A 191 -33.19 -36.22 -6.61
C ASN A 191 -32.79 -34.80 -7.01
N PHE A 192 -31.48 -34.52 -7.07
CA PHE A 192 -30.97 -33.24 -7.53
C PHE A 192 -31.35 -32.95 -8.99
N MET A 193 -31.21 -33.94 -9.87
CA MET A 193 -31.57 -33.83 -11.28
C MET A 193 -33.07 -33.65 -11.47
N ALA A 194 -33.91 -34.38 -10.73
CA ALA A 194 -35.37 -34.20 -10.75
C ALA A 194 -35.76 -32.76 -10.34
N LYS A 195 -35.19 -32.24 -9.24
CA LYS A 195 -35.39 -30.85 -8.80
C LYS A 195 -34.91 -29.85 -9.85
N LYS A 196 -33.78 -30.12 -10.50
CA LYS A 196 -33.21 -29.25 -11.55
C LYS A 196 -34.10 -29.24 -12.80
N ARG A 197 -34.60 -30.40 -13.25
CA ARG A 197 -35.55 -30.53 -14.37
C ARG A 197 -36.84 -29.76 -14.08
N LYS A 198 -37.43 -29.94 -12.89
CA LYS A 198 -38.62 -29.19 -12.46
C LYS A 198 -38.38 -27.67 -12.46
N LYS A 199 -37.23 -27.22 -11.93
CA LYS A 199 -36.87 -25.79 -11.91
C LYS A 199 -36.67 -25.22 -13.32
N ASN A 200 -36.09 -25.98 -14.25
CA ASN A 200 -35.92 -25.55 -15.63
C ASN A 200 -37.28 -25.49 -16.36
N SER A 201 -38.10 -26.54 -16.27
CA SER A 201 -39.46 -26.55 -16.83
C SER A 201 -40.30 -25.36 -16.33
N ASN A 202 -40.26 -25.05 -15.02
CA ASN A 202 -40.95 -23.88 -14.49
C ASN A 202 -40.43 -22.54 -15.03
N LYS A 203 -39.14 -22.44 -15.37
CA LYS A 203 -38.58 -21.25 -16.03
C LYS A 203 -39.03 -21.16 -17.48
N ASP A 204 -39.06 -22.28 -18.18
CA ASP A 204 -39.49 -22.34 -19.58
C ASP A 204 -40.99 -22.01 -19.68
N HIS A 205 -41.80 -22.47 -18.72
CA HIS A 205 -43.21 -22.10 -18.59
C HIS A 205 -43.46 -20.60 -18.42
N ARG A 206 -42.47 -19.80 -17.98
CA ARG A 206 -42.59 -18.33 -17.93
C ARG A 206 -42.76 -17.73 -19.32
N TRP A 207 -42.16 -18.34 -20.33
CA TRP A 207 -42.14 -17.86 -21.72
C TRP A 207 -43.24 -18.49 -22.59
N LEU A 208 -43.96 -19.47 -22.05
CA LEU A 208 -45.11 -20.06 -22.74
C LEU A 208 -46.35 -19.17 -22.53
N PRO A 209 -47.16 -18.94 -23.57
CA PRO A 209 -48.44 -18.27 -23.44
C PRO A 209 -49.31 -18.97 -22.40
N ARG A 210 -49.86 -18.21 -21.45
CA ARG A 210 -50.85 -18.74 -20.51
C ARG A 210 -52.15 -18.99 -21.27
N ARG A 211 -52.74 -20.17 -21.06
CA ARG A 211 -54.06 -20.49 -21.61
C ARG A 211 -55.04 -19.42 -21.11
N ARG A 212 -55.66 -18.67 -22.03
CA ARG A 212 -56.73 -17.73 -21.71
C ARG A 212 -57.96 -18.56 -21.34
N THR A 213 -58.44 -18.39 -20.11
CA THR A 213 -59.74 -18.89 -19.66
C THR A 213 -60.84 -17.98 -20.17
#